data_AF-A0A1M6LGI6-F1
#
_entry.id   AF-A0A1M6LGI6-F1
#
_cell.length_a   1.000
_cell.length_b   1.000
_cell.length_c   1.000
_cell.angle_alpha   90.00
_cell.angle_beta   90.00
_cell.angle_gamma   90.00
#
_symmetry.space_group_name_H-M   'P 1'
#
loop_
_entity.id
_entity.type
_entity.pdbx_description
1 polymer ?
#
loop_
_entity_poly.entity_id
_entity_poly.type
_entity_poly.pdbx_seq_one_letter_code
_entity_poly.pdbx_strand_id
1 'polypeptide(L)' 'MEERTIDQYFETVQDPRHHNALHKLIDIIVMAICAVVSGADTYEQIENFGKKRKRWLSKYLELPRGIPSHDTIGRV' A
#
# COMPACT_ATOMS: atom_id res chain seq x y z
N MET A 1 15.86 -21.35 -6.28
CA MET A 1 15.29 -19.99 -6.40
C MET A 1 15.66 -19.25 -5.14
N GLU A 2 16.18 -18.04 -5.24
CA GLU A 2 16.40 -17.18 -4.08
C GLU A 2 15.04 -16.77 -3.51
N GLU A 3 14.82 -16.99 -2.21
CA GLU A 3 13.65 -16.48 -1.51
C GLU A 3 13.89 -14.99 -1.21
N ARG A 4 12.97 -14.13 -1.66
CA ARG A 4 13.02 -12.68 -1.42
C ARG A 4 11.77 -12.25 -0.66
N THR A 5 11.91 -11.31 0.26
CA THR A 5 10.77 -10.67 0.91
C THR A 5 10.09 -9.69 -0.06
N ILE A 6 8.86 -9.29 0.24
CA ILE A 6 8.09 -8.40 -0.64
C ILE A 6 8.79 -7.05 -0.79
N ASP A 7 9.30 -6.46 0.30
CA ASP A 7 10.05 -5.21 0.27
C ASP A 7 11.31 -5.30 -0.60
N GLN A 8 12.06 -6.40 -0.53
CA GLN A 8 13.22 -6.64 -1.40
C GLN A 8 12.82 -6.76 -2.87
N TYR A 9 11.67 -7.38 -3.17
CA TYR A 9 11.21 -7.50 -4.55
C TYR A 9 10.85 -6.15 -5.18
N PHE A 10 10.36 -5.21 -4.37
CA PHE A 10 9.95 -3.87 -4.82
C PHE A 10 11.03 -2.79 -4.62
N GLU A 11 12.23 -3.15 -4.19
CA GLU A 11 13.31 -2.18 -3.88
C GLU A 11 13.72 -1.32 -5.09
N THR A 12 13.59 -1.87 -6.30
CA THR A 12 13.97 -1.18 -7.54
C THR A 12 12.85 -0.31 -8.12
N VAL A 13 11.64 -0.36 -7.54
CA VAL A 13 10.52 0.46 -8.01
C VAL A 13 10.74 1.89 -7.54
N GLN A 14 10.92 2.79 -8.50
CA GLN A 14 11.00 4.21 -8.21
C GLN A 14 9.62 4.73 -7.80
N ASP A 15 9.58 5.56 -6.76
CA ASP A 15 8.35 6.18 -6.31
C ASP A 15 7.88 7.24 -7.32
N PRO A 16 6.75 7.04 -8.01
CA PRO A 16 6.24 8.02 -8.98
C PRO A 16 5.74 9.30 -8.28
N ARG A 17 5.53 9.26 -6.96
CA ARG A 17 5.07 10.38 -6.16
C ARG A 17 6.31 11.19 -5.77
N HIS A 18 6.57 12.29 -6.47
CA HIS A 18 7.70 13.19 -6.19
C HIS A 18 7.66 13.79 -4.75
N HIS A 19 7.33 15.08 -4.61
CA HIS A 19 7.40 15.79 -3.32
C HIS A 19 6.27 15.43 -2.34
N ASN A 20 5.26 14.67 -2.78
CA ASN A 20 4.06 14.33 -2.01
C ASN A 20 4.07 12.90 -1.44
N ALA A 21 5.23 12.24 -1.34
CA ALA A 21 5.38 10.90 -0.80
C ALA A 21 5.28 10.84 0.75
N LEU A 22 4.12 11.21 1.31
CA LEU A 22 3.89 11.19 2.76
C LEU A 22 3.68 9.78 3.33
N HIS A 23 3.26 8.83 2.49
CA HIS A 23 3.07 7.43 2.83
C HIS A 23 4.17 6.60 2.17
N LYS A 24 4.72 5.60 2.86
CA LYS A 24 5.72 4.69 2.27
C LYS A 24 5.13 3.99 1.05
N LEU A 25 5.87 3.97 -0.06
CA LEU A 25 5.43 3.34 -1.31
C LEU A 25 5.08 1.87 -1.09
N ILE A 26 5.97 1.15 -0.40
CA ILE A 26 5.79 -0.27 -0.13
C ILE A 26 4.53 -0.56 0.70
N ASP A 27 4.19 0.29 1.68
CA ASP A 27 2.96 0.13 2.46
C ASP A 27 1.71 0.26 1.55
N ILE A 28 1.74 1.19 0.58
CA ILE A 28 0.63 1.34 -0.37
C ILE A 28 0.53 0.12 -1.28
N ILE A 29 1.66 -0.34 -1.85
CA ILE A 29 1.70 -1.49 -2.75
C ILE A 29 1.15 -2.75 -2.06
N VAL A 30 1.66 -3.06 -0.86
CA VAL A 30 1.21 -4.26 -0.13
C VAL A 30 -0.26 -4.15 0.26
N MET A 31 -0.70 -2.99 0.73
CA MET A 31 -2.11 -2.76 1.06
C MET A 31 -3.02 -2.91 -0.16
N ALA A 32 -2.61 -2.38 -1.32
CA ALA A 32 -3.36 -2.49 -2.58
C ALA A 32 -3.46 -3.94 -3.05
N ILE A 33 -2.37 -4.71 -3.00
CA ILE A 33 -2.38 -6.15 -3.33
C ILE A 33 -3.37 -6.90 -2.42
N CYS A 34 -3.29 -6.68 -1.10
CA CYS A 34 -4.23 -7.32 -0.16
C CYS A 34 -5.68 -6.95 -0.45
N ALA A 35 -5.96 -5.70 -0.80
CA ALA A 35 -7.30 -5.23 -1.11
C ALA A 35 -7.81 -5.85 -2.43
N VAL A 36 -7.02 -5.83 -3.50
CA VAL A 36 -7.39 -6.38 -4.81
C VAL A 36 -7.64 -7.89 -4.74
N VAL A 37 -6.77 -8.64 -4.07
CA VAL A 37 -6.97 -10.09 -3.83
C VAL A 37 -8.22 -10.35 -2.98
N SER A 38 -8.64 -9.38 -2.17
CA SER A 38 -9.88 -9.44 -1.38
C SER A 38 -11.12 -8.91 -2.14
N GLY A 39 -11.01 -8.64 -3.44
CA GLY A 39 -12.11 -8.20 -4.30
C GLY A 39 -12.35 -6.69 -4.34
N ALA A 40 -11.33 -5.87 -4.08
CA ALA A 40 -11.40 -4.43 -4.35
C ALA A 40 -10.99 -4.14 -5.81
N ASP A 41 -11.87 -3.46 -6.54
CA ASP A 41 -11.72 -3.08 -7.95
C ASP A 41 -11.53 -1.56 -8.14
N THR A 42 -11.76 -0.75 -7.09
CA THR A 42 -11.59 0.72 -7.14
C THR A 42 -10.67 1.25 -6.04
N TYR A 43 -10.08 2.43 -6.24
CA TYR A 43 -9.22 3.06 -5.24
C TYR A 43 -9.96 3.39 -3.94
N GLU A 44 -11.22 3.76 -4.00
CA GLU A 44 -12.09 3.97 -2.83
C GLU A 44 -12.32 2.65 -2.08
N GLN A 45 -12.45 1.53 -2.80
CA GLN A 45 -12.55 0.22 -2.17
C GLN A 45 -11.24 -0.18 -1.48
N ILE A 46 -10.07 0.15 -2.07
CA ILE A 46 -8.76 -0.07 -1.43
C ILE A 46 -8.62 0.78 -0.17
N GLU A 47 -8.98 2.06 -0.22
CA GLU A 47 -8.99 2.94 0.95
C GLU A 47 -9.92 2.37 2.04
N ASN A 48 -11.13 1.95 1.66
CA ASN A 48 -12.10 1.36 2.58
C ASN A 48 -11.60 0.05 3.19
N PHE A 49 -10.92 -0.80 2.41
CA PHE A 49 -10.25 -2.00 2.91
C PHE A 49 -9.19 -1.62 3.95
N GLY A 50 -8.33 -0.66 3.63
CA GLY A 50 -7.31 -0.13 4.53
C GLY A 50 -7.90 0.36 5.85
N LYS A 51 -8.99 1.15 5.79
CA LYS A 51 -9.70 1.64 6.99
C LYS A 51 -10.29 0.50 7.82
N LYS A 52 -10.99 -0.45 7.18
CA LYS A 52 -11.62 -1.60 7.86
C LYS A 52 -10.62 -2.57 8.48
N ARG A 53 -9.44 -2.72 7.87
CA ARG A 53 -8.39 -3.68 8.27
C ARG A 53 -7.16 -3.01 8.90
N LYS A 54 -7.20 -1.72 9.21
CA LYS A 54 -6.06 -0.94 9.74
C LYS A 54 -5.31 -1.66 10.86
N ARG A 55 -6.04 -2.17 11.85
CA ARG A 55 -5.44 -2.89 13.00
C ARG A 55 -4.66 -4.14 12.59
N TRP A 56 -5.13 -4.86 11.58
CA TRP A 56 -4.45 -6.04 11.06
C TRP A 56 -3.25 -5.63 10.18
N LEU A 57 -3.43 -4.63 9.31
CA LEU A 57 -2.36 -4.09 8.46
C LEU A 57 -1.19 -3.56 9.29
N SER A 58 -1.44 -2.84 10.39
CA SER A 58 -0.40 -2.32 11.29
C SER A 58 0.45 -3.38 11.99
N LYS A 59 0.14 -4.68 11.84
CA LYS A 59 1.03 -5.76 12.29
C LYS A 59 2.17 -6.05 11.32
N TYR A 60 2.01 -5.65 10.05
CA TYR A 60 2.92 -5.98 8.95
C TYR A 60 3.44 -4.73 8.25
N LEU A 61 2.68 -3.63 8.26
CA LEU A 61 2.99 -2.37 7.60
C LEU A 61 3.25 -1.27 8.64
N GLU A 62 4.13 -0.34 8.32
CA GLU A 62 4.46 0.75 9.25
C GLU A 62 3.37 1.83 9.30
N LEU A 63 2.80 2.19 8.14
CA LEU A 63 1.72 3.17 7.99
C LEU A 63 1.96 4.47 8.79
N PRO A 64 3.10 5.17 8.59
CA PRO A 64 3.49 6.31 9.43
C PRO A 64 2.51 7.49 9.41
N ARG A 65 1.72 7.62 8.33
CA ARG A 65 0.64 8.60 8.18
C ARG A 65 -0.75 7.97 8.16
N GLY A 66 -0.87 6.71 8.57
CA GLY A 66 -2.10 5.93 8.49
C GLY A 66 -2.43 5.49 7.07
N ILE A 67 -3.74 5.28 6.82
CA ILE A 67 -4.25 4.78 5.54
C ILE A 67 -4.27 5.94 4.53
N PRO A 68 -3.62 5.79 3.35
CA PRO A 68 -3.68 6.80 2.30
C PRO A 68 -5.10 6.94 1.74
N SER A 69 -5.45 8.14 1.25
CA SER A 69 -6.69 8.37 0.52
C SER A 69 -6.68 7.67 -0.83
N HIS A 70 -7.86 7.42 -1.42
CA HIS A 70 -8.00 6.93 -2.80
C HIS A 70 -7.23 7.80 -3.81
N ASP A 71 -7.20 9.13 -3.66
CA ASP A 71 -6.38 10.03 -4.49
C ASP A 71 -4.87 9.78 -4.37
N THR A 72 -4.41 9.36 -3.19
CA THR A 72 -3.00 9.05 -2.95
C THR A 72 -2.66 7.68 -3.52
N ILE A 73 -3.59 6.72 -3.42
CA ILE A 73 -3.45 5.38 -4.01
C ILE A 73 -3.44 5.46 -5.53
N GLY A 74 -4.34 6.22 -6.15
CA GLY A 74 -4.43 6.35 -7.62
C GLY A 74 -3.28 7.13 -8.28
N ARG A 75 -2.35 7.69 -7.49
CA ARG A 75 -1.12 8.34 -7.97
C ARG A 75 0.12 7.42 -7.88
N VAL A 76 -0.05 6.20 -7.36
CA VAL A 76 0.95 5.13 -7.36
C VAL A 76 0.69 4.24 -8.56
#